data_AF-A0A165LYH8-F1
#
_entry.id   AF-A0A165LYH8-F1
#
_cell.length_a   1.000
_cell.length_b   1.000
_cell.length_c   1.000
_cell.angle_alpha   90.00
_cell.angle_beta   90.00
_cell.angle_gamma   90.00
#
_symmetry.space_group_name_H-M   'P 1'
#
loop_
_entity.id
_entity.type
_entity.pdbx_description
1 polymer ?
#
loop_
_entity_poly.entity_id
_entity_poly.type
_entity_poly.pdbx_seq_one_letter_code
_entity_poly.pdbx_strand_id
1 'polypeptide(L)'
;MTWVYGWPLYHRDAIKIAKKHNLVKRPDADDYDYIEAAQLWVGRNAGSPRALCCWVGEDTNLVFAAYVDYRERAHPPQKVFIDEMMSEKQARRLARCMPLRDQGWYRYCDGSWVPWLGELWEETDMNPEDRLTSDDDSEDEETDGDSDDIDEGDEDDVDEGSDEGSGEDSNEGHDEDTDRDDATVTDGRVHPLNVAPEECATPVSSKSLATDFGTHCTIAEPRPRLRAM
;
A
#
# COMPACT_ATOMS: atom_id res chain seq x y z
N MET A 1 2.83 -5.88 -17.47
CA MET A 1 3.16 -5.13 -16.23
C MET A 1 2.43 -5.70 -15.01
N THR A 2 3.15 -6.08 -13.95
CA THR A 2 2.60 -6.57 -12.66
C THR A 2 2.44 -5.42 -11.65
N TRP A 3 1.34 -5.43 -10.88
CA TRP A 3 1.05 -4.44 -9.83
C TRP A 3 1.05 -5.06 -8.44
N VAL A 4 1.63 -4.36 -7.46
CA VAL A 4 1.82 -4.83 -6.10
C VAL A 4 1.16 -3.85 -5.14
N TYR A 5 0.19 -4.32 -4.34
CA TYR A 5 -0.38 -3.53 -3.25
C TYR A 5 0.30 -3.92 -1.94
N GLY A 6 0.81 -2.96 -1.19
CA GLY A 6 1.52 -3.26 0.06
C GLY A 6 2.26 -2.07 0.65
N TRP A 7 3.27 -2.37 1.47
CA TRP A 7 4.08 -1.38 2.19
C TRP A 7 5.55 -1.47 1.77
N PRO A 8 6.19 -0.36 1.38
CA PRO A 8 7.62 -0.32 1.06
C PRO A 8 8.49 -0.42 2.32
N LEU A 9 9.50 -1.29 2.29
CA LEU A 9 10.60 -1.27 3.25
C LEU A 9 11.69 -0.33 2.72
N TYR A 10 11.58 0.96 3.07
CA TYR A 10 12.60 1.95 2.72
C TYR A 10 13.98 1.61 3.28
N HIS A 11 15.03 1.86 2.50
CA HIS A 11 16.42 1.63 2.90
C HIS A 11 16.77 2.24 4.28
N ARG A 12 16.28 3.46 4.56
CA ARG A 12 16.48 4.14 5.86
C ARG A 12 15.88 3.37 7.04
N ASP A 13 14.75 2.70 6.86
CA ASP A 13 14.11 1.90 7.91
C ASP A 13 14.75 0.51 8.01
N ALA A 14 15.12 -0.10 6.88
CA ALA A 14 15.89 -1.33 6.84
C ALA A 14 17.19 -1.20 7.65
N ILE A 15 17.98 -0.15 7.42
CA ILE A 15 19.23 0.12 8.16
C ILE A 15 18.95 0.30 9.67
N LYS A 16 17.88 1.00 10.05
CA LYS A 16 17.47 1.15 11.46
C LYS A 16 17.09 -0.20 12.09
N ILE A 17 16.32 -1.03 11.39
CA ILE A 17 15.93 -2.38 11.84
C ILE A 17 17.18 -3.26 12.04
N ALA A 18 18.09 -3.27 11.06
CA ALA A 18 19.29 -4.09 11.15
C ALA A 18 20.24 -3.66 12.27
N LYS A 19 20.39 -2.34 12.51
CA LYS A 19 21.18 -1.81 13.64
C LYS A 19 20.47 -2.09 14.98
N LYS A 20 19.16 -1.87 15.09
CA LYS A 20 18.35 -2.17 16.29
C LYS A 20 18.44 -3.64 16.72
N HIS A 21 18.46 -4.56 15.76
CA HIS A 21 18.52 -6.01 16.02
C HIS A 21 19.94 -6.60 15.93
N ASN A 22 20.98 -5.77 15.77
CA ASN A 22 22.39 -6.18 15.67
C ASN A 22 22.63 -7.31 14.64
N LEU A 23 22.03 -7.16 13.45
CA LEU A 23 21.98 -8.22 12.44
C LEU A 23 23.31 -8.41 11.70
N VAL A 24 24.05 -7.31 11.50
CA VAL A 24 25.36 -7.32 10.81
C VAL A 24 26.46 -7.07 11.84
N LYS A 25 27.43 -7.98 11.89
CA LYS A 25 28.52 -8.01 12.88
C LYS A 25 29.89 -7.60 12.32
N ARG A 26 29.98 -7.38 11.01
CA ARG A 26 31.21 -7.00 10.33
C ARG A 26 31.51 -5.52 10.58
N PRO A 27 32.78 -5.14 10.84
CA PRO A 27 33.16 -3.75 11.07
C PRO A 27 33.26 -2.94 9.77
N ASP A 28 33.33 -3.62 8.62
CA ASP A 28 33.47 -3.07 7.27
C ASP A 28 32.16 -3.15 6.46
N ALA A 29 31.02 -3.32 7.14
CA ALA A 29 29.71 -3.43 6.50
C ALA A 29 29.22 -2.11 5.91
N ASP A 30 28.71 -2.16 4.69
CA ASP A 30 28.07 -1.02 4.05
C ASP A 30 26.56 -0.97 4.32
N ASP A 31 25.87 0.06 3.80
CA ASP A 31 24.42 0.18 3.97
C ASP A 31 23.64 -0.94 3.25
N TYR A 32 24.19 -1.55 2.19
CA TYR A 32 23.56 -2.67 1.48
C TYR A 32 23.55 -3.94 2.34
N ASP A 33 24.65 -4.26 3.02
CA ASP A 33 24.72 -5.34 4.02
C ASP A 33 23.61 -5.20 5.08
N TYR A 34 23.39 -3.98 5.59
CA TYR A 34 22.33 -3.70 6.56
C TYR A 34 20.93 -3.83 5.95
N ILE A 35 20.72 -3.39 4.71
CA ILE A 35 19.43 -3.49 4.00
C ILE A 35 19.06 -4.97 3.78
N GLU A 36 19.96 -5.77 3.20
CA GLU A 36 19.70 -7.20 2.95
C GLU A 36 19.44 -7.97 4.25
N ALA A 37 20.23 -7.72 5.29
CA ALA A 37 20.04 -8.34 6.60
C ALA A 37 18.66 -8.02 7.21
N ALA A 38 18.20 -6.77 7.09
CA ALA A 38 16.86 -6.38 7.52
C ALA A 38 15.75 -7.01 6.67
N GLN A 39 15.87 -7.04 5.34
CA GLN A 39 14.90 -7.69 4.47
C GLN A 39 14.71 -9.17 4.84
N LEU A 40 15.81 -9.91 5.04
CA LEU A 40 15.80 -11.30 5.49
C LEU A 40 15.18 -11.47 6.88
N TRP A 41 15.47 -10.56 7.82
CA TRP A 41 14.93 -10.61 9.17
C TRP A 41 13.43 -10.29 9.20
N VAL A 42 12.98 -9.24 8.50
CA VAL A 42 11.56 -8.89 8.38
C VAL A 42 10.81 -10.03 7.72
N GLY A 43 11.31 -10.56 6.60
CA GLY A 43 10.71 -11.72 5.91
C GLY A 43 10.52 -12.92 6.85
N ARG A 44 11.55 -13.31 7.60
CA ARG A 44 11.46 -14.43 8.55
C ARG A 44 10.48 -14.17 9.70
N ASN A 45 10.55 -13.00 10.35
CA ASN A 45 9.73 -12.70 11.54
C ASN A 45 8.26 -12.37 11.19
N ALA A 46 8.01 -11.82 10.00
CA ALA A 46 6.67 -11.63 9.46
C ALA A 46 5.98 -12.96 9.08
N GLY A 47 6.76 -14.05 8.93
CA GLY A 47 6.26 -15.37 8.53
C GLY A 47 6.20 -15.55 7.01
N SER A 48 7.29 -15.16 6.34
CA SER A 48 7.51 -15.20 4.90
C SER A 48 6.35 -14.61 4.07
N PRO A 49 5.93 -13.35 4.32
CA PRO A 49 5.05 -12.63 3.40
C PRO A 49 5.68 -12.55 2.00
N ARG A 50 4.85 -12.46 0.97
CA ARG A 50 5.31 -12.18 -0.39
C ARG A 50 5.90 -10.77 -0.42
N ALA A 51 7.05 -10.61 -1.06
CA ALA A 51 7.71 -9.32 -1.25
C ALA A 51 8.29 -9.24 -2.66
N LEU A 52 8.24 -8.05 -3.26
CA LEU A 52 8.63 -7.80 -4.64
C LEU A 52 9.38 -6.47 -4.73
N CYS A 53 10.43 -6.41 -5.54
CA CYS A 53 11.13 -5.16 -5.84
C CYS A 53 10.24 -4.30 -6.74
N CYS A 54 9.87 -3.11 -6.29
CA CYS A 54 8.92 -2.25 -6.99
C CYS A 54 9.45 -0.81 -7.07
N TRP A 55 8.97 -0.06 -8.06
CA TRP A 55 9.21 1.37 -8.17
C TRP A 55 8.39 2.11 -7.11
N VAL A 56 9.07 2.94 -6.31
CA VAL A 56 8.51 3.74 -5.21
C VAL A 56 9.04 5.17 -5.38
N GLY A 57 8.29 5.98 -6.13
CA GLY A 57 8.81 7.25 -6.65
C GLY A 57 9.86 6.97 -7.73
N GLU A 58 11.04 7.58 -7.59
CA GLU A 58 12.18 7.40 -8.51
C GLU A 58 13.07 6.20 -8.16
N ASP A 59 12.98 5.68 -6.93
CA ASP A 59 13.81 4.57 -6.44
C ASP A 59 13.11 3.21 -6.53
N THR A 60 13.89 2.11 -6.59
CA THR A 60 13.38 0.76 -6.34
C THR A 60 13.49 0.41 -4.85
N ASN A 61 12.40 -0.12 -4.27
CA ASN A 61 12.38 -0.60 -2.88
C ASN A 61 11.67 -1.97 -2.81
N LEU A 62 11.97 -2.75 -1.76
CA LEU A 62 11.26 -4.01 -1.50
C LEU A 62 9.89 -3.72 -0.89
N VAL A 63 8.81 -4.02 -1.61
CA VAL A 63 7.43 -3.87 -1.14
C VAL A 63 6.95 -5.21 -0.60
N PHE A 64 6.51 -5.23 0.67
CA PHE A 64 5.85 -6.38 1.28
C PHE A 64 4.37 -6.38 0.88
N ALA A 65 3.98 -7.35 0.07
CA ALA A 65 2.73 -7.35 -0.67
C ALA A 65 1.55 -7.86 0.16
N ALA A 66 0.58 -6.97 0.39
CA ALA A 66 -0.77 -7.34 0.82
C ALA A 66 -1.55 -8.04 -0.31
N TYR A 67 -1.32 -7.67 -1.57
CA TYR A 67 -1.93 -8.29 -2.76
C TYR A 67 -1.00 -8.10 -3.98
N VAL A 68 -1.09 -8.98 -4.98
CA VAL A 68 -0.35 -8.86 -6.25
C VAL A 68 -1.27 -9.16 -7.43
N ASP A 69 -1.43 -8.22 -8.36
CA ASP A 69 -2.03 -8.49 -9.67
C ASP A 69 -0.94 -8.83 -10.69
N TYR A 70 -0.87 -10.10 -11.07
CA TYR A 70 0.03 -10.60 -12.12
C TYR A 70 -0.50 -10.33 -13.53
N ARG A 71 -1.72 -9.79 -13.67
CA ARG A 71 -2.29 -9.46 -14.99
C ARG A 71 -1.62 -8.24 -15.56
N GLU A 72 -1.39 -8.26 -16.86
CA GLU A 72 -0.84 -7.11 -17.57
C GLU A 72 -1.88 -5.99 -17.64
N ARG A 73 -1.57 -4.87 -16.97
CA ARG A 73 -2.41 -3.67 -16.95
C ARG A 73 -1.56 -2.42 -16.99
N ALA A 74 -1.99 -1.42 -17.75
CA ALA A 74 -1.41 -0.07 -17.74
C ALA A 74 -1.60 0.66 -16.39
N HIS A 75 -2.61 0.27 -15.61
CA HIS A 75 -3.00 0.93 -14.36
C HIS A 75 -3.24 -0.11 -13.24
N PRO A 76 -3.05 0.28 -11.97
CA PRO A 76 -3.34 -0.60 -10.84
C PRO A 76 -4.84 -0.96 -10.79
N PRO A 77 -5.19 -2.17 -10.30
CA PRO A 77 -6.58 -2.61 -10.28
C PRO A 77 -7.38 -1.88 -9.19
N GLN A 78 -8.56 -1.39 -9.57
CA GLN A 78 -9.53 -0.76 -8.65
C GLN A 78 -10.32 -1.76 -7.79
N LYS A 79 -10.16 -3.07 -8.03
CA LYS A 79 -10.85 -4.15 -7.33
C LYS A 79 -9.89 -5.27 -6.95
N VAL A 80 -9.86 -5.62 -5.66
CA VAL A 80 -9.08 -6.75 -5.13
C VAL A 80 -10.01 -7.82 -4.54
N PHE A 81 -9.54 -9.05 -4.49
CA PHE A 81 -10.29 -10.18 -3.94
C PHE A 81 -9.71 -10.59 -2.59
N ILE A 82 -10.57 -10.66 -1.56
CA ILE A 82 -10.12 -10.87 -0.18
C ILE A 82 -9.46 -12.24 0.07
N ASP A 83 -9.73 -13.24 -0.76
CA ASP A 83 -9.11 -14.57 -0.70
C ASP A 83 -7.73 -14.66 -1.36
N GLU A 84 -7.37 -13.66 -2.19
CA GLU A 84 -6.05 -13.49 -2.80
C GLU A 84 -5.12 -12.59 -1.93
N MET A 85 -5.63 -12.00 -0.84
CA MET A 85 -4.90 -11.10 0.07
C MET A 85 -4.02 -11.80 1.13
N MET A 86 -3.03 -11.07 1.65
CA MET A 86 -2.28 -11.41 2.86
C MET A 86 -3.23 -11.61 4.05
N SER A 87 -3.03 -12.70 4.80
CA SER A 87 -3.82 -12.95 6.01
C SER A 87 -3.58 -11.90 7.10
N GLU A 88 -4.63 -11.57 7.86
CA GLU A 88 -4.56 -10.65 9.01
C GLU A 88 -3.43 -11.03 10.01
N LYS A 89 -3.21 -12.34 10.19
CA LYS A 89 -2.12 -12.88 11.02
C LYS A 89 -0.73 -12.54 10.49
N GLN A 90 -0.53 -12.50 9.17
CA GLN A 90 0.74 -12.07 8.56
C GLN A 90 0.89 -10.55 8.63
N ALA A 91 -0.17 -9.77 8.36
CA ALA A 91 -0.12 -8.31 8.48
C ALA A 91 0.24 -7.87 9.92
N ARG A 92 -0.41 -8.45 10.94
CA ARG A 92 -0.07 -8.23 12.36
C ARG A 92 1.34 -8.71 12.76
N ARG A 93 1.98 -9.58 11.98
CA ARG A 93 3.39 -9.93 12.17
C ARG A 93 4.32 -8.92 11.49
N LEU A 94 4.00 -8.50 10.26
CA LEU A 94 4.73 -7.48 9.51
C LEU A 94 4.76 -6.14 10.25
N ALA A 95 3.63 -5.71 10.82
CA ALA A 95 3.50 -4.49 11.64
C ALA A 95 4.42 -4.46 12.87
N ARG A 96 4.84 -5.63 13.38
CA ARG A 96 5.80 -5.74 14.50
C ARG A 96 7.25 -5.80 14.05
N CYS A 97 7.50 -5.90 12.74
CA CYS A 97 8.82 -6.04 12.15
C CYS A 97 9.29 -4.76 11.43
N MET A 98 8.36 -3.98 10.86
CA MET A 98 8.64 -2.74 10.15
C MET A 98 7.48 -1.73 10.28
N PRO A 99 7.72 -0.42 10.07
CA PRO A 99 6.64 0.56 9.94
C PRO A 99 5.74 0.23 8.75
N LEU A 100 4.42 0.25 8.95
CA LEU A 100 3.43 0.16 7.88
C LEU A 100 2.97 1.57 7.53
N ARG A 101 3.74 2.24 6.68
CA ARG A 101 3.43 3.55 6.12
C ARG A 101 3.42 3.49 4.60
N ASP A 102 2.89 4.54 3.98
CA ASP A 102 2.87 4.71 2.53
C ASP A 102 2.29 3.44 1.86
N GLN A 103 1.10 3.05 2.29
CA GLN A 103 0.41 1.90 1.71
C GLN A 103 -0.12 2.29 0.34
N GLY A 104 0.21 1.51 -0.69
CA GLY A 104 -0.12 1.91 -2.05
C GLY A 104 0.04 0.81 -3.08
N TRP A 105 -0.34 1.16 -4.31
CA TRP A 105 -0.05 0.38 -5.49
C TRP A 105 1.30 0.78 -6.07
N TYR A 106 2.16 -0.21 -6.26
CA TYR A 106 3.50 -0.05 -6.79
C TYR A 106 3.68 -0.92 -8.02
N ARG A 107 4.32 -0.37 -9.04
CA ARG A 107 4.70 -1.12 -10.25
C ARG A 107 5.86 -2.04 -9.91
N TYR A 108 5.73 -3.33 -10.21
CA TYR A 108 6.84 -4.27 -10.11
C TYR A 108 8.00 -3.87 -11.02
N CYS A 109 9.23 -3.90 -10.51
CA CYS A 109 10.43 -3.60 -11.28
C CYS A 109 10.85 -4.82 -12.13
N ASP A 110 10.18 -5.03 -13.25
CA ASP A 110 10.50 -6.03 -14.28
C ASP A 110 11.50 -5.54 -15.34
N GLY A 111 11.91 -4.26 -15.28
CA GLY A 111 12.79 -3.63 -16.26
C GLY A 111 12.08 -3.19 -17.55
N SER A 112 10.75 -3.36 -17.66
CA SER A 112 9.97 -2.88 -18.81
C SER A 112 9.76 -1.36 -18.83
N TRP A 113 10.05 -0.67 -17.73
CA TRP A 113 9.77 0.75 -17.52
C TRP A 113 10.62 1.32 -16.40
N VAL A 114 10.91 2.62 -16.49
CA VAL A 114 11.51 3.42 -15.43
C VAL A 114 10.78 4.77 -15.30
N PRO A 115 10.65 5.36 -14.09
CA PRO A 115 9.89 6.58 -13.86
C PRO A 115 10.22 7.76 -14.78
N TRP A 116 11.47 7.87 -15.23
CA TRP A 116 11.99 9.00 -16.00
C TRP A 116 12.08 8.77 -17.53
N LEU A 117 11.79 7.55 -18.02
CA LEU A 117 11.74 7.24 -19.48
C LEU A 117 10.38 6.71 -19.92
N GLY A 118 9.49 6.34 -19.01
CA GLY A 118 8.25 5.64 -19.36
C GLY A 118 8.51 4.17 -19.70
N GLU A 119 7.68 3.60 -20.57
CA GLU A 119 7.86 2.23 -21.05
C GLU A 119 9.13 2.15 -21.90
N LEU A 120 10.04 1.24 -21.55
CA LEU A 120 11.30 1.03 -22.28
C LEU A 120 11.10 0.27 -23.60
N TRP A 121 9.90 -0.30 -23.78
CA TRP A 121 9.47 -1.04 -24.96
C TRP A 121 8.27 -0.32 -25.58
N GLU A 122 8.51 0.81 -26.25
CA GLU A 122 7.59 1.24 -27.29
C GLU A 122 7.47 0.12 -28.32
N GLU A 123 6.25 -0.13 -28.81
CA GLU A 123 5.97 -1.18 -29.78
C GLU A 123 6.82 -0.95 -31.03
N THR A 124 7.89 -1.74 -31.16
CA THR A 124 8.52 -1.98 -32.45
C THR A 124 7.61 -2.91 -33.24
N ASP A 125 6.45 -2.38 -33.66
CA ASP A 125 5.61 -3.01 -34.66
C ASP A 125 6.33 -2.92 -36.01
N MET A 126 7.28 -3.84 -36.15
CA MET A 126 7.97 -4.17 -37.38
C MET A 126 7.56 -5.58 -37.79
N ASN A 127 6.24 -5.86 -37.78
CA ASN A 127 5.67 -6.98 -38.52
C ASN A 127 5.04 -6.49 -39.84
N PRO A 128 5.83 -6.27 -40.92
CA PRO A 128 5.31 -5.86 -42.22
C PRO A 128 4.49 -6.95 -42.95
N GLU A 129 4.26 -8.12 -42.34
CA GLU A 129 3.66 -9.30 -42.95
C GLU A 129 2.14 -9.46 -42.73
N ASP A 130 1.47 -8.65 -41.89
CA ASP A 130 -0.01 -8.64 -41.79
C ASP A 130 -0.70 -7.85 -42.92
N ARG A 131 -0.12 -7.94 -44.13
CA ARG A 131 -0.74 -7.55 -45.41
C ARG A 131 -1.40 -8.75 -46.09
N LEU A 132 -2.30 -9.41 -45.38
CA LEU A 132 -3.14 -10.52 -45.86
C LEU A 132 -4.50 -10.41 -45.15
N THR A 133 -5.68 -10.35 -45.77
CA THR A 133 -6.09 -10.27 -47.18
C THR A 133 -7.48 -9.64 -47.19
N SER A 134 -7.71 -8.56 -47.95
CA SER A 134 -9.06 -8.04 -48.19
C SER A 134 -9.63 -8.58 -49.50
N ASP A 135 -10.13 -9.82 -49.49
CA ASP A 135 -11.30 -10.17 -50.29
C ASP A 135 -12.48 -9.46 -49.58
N ASP A 136 -13.15 -8.47 -50.17
CA ASP A 136 -14.07 -8.60 -51.30
C ASP A 136 -15.16 -9.66 -51.06
N ASP A 137 -16.23 -9.23 -50.39
CA ASP A 137 -17.59 -9.64 -50.76
C ASP A 137 -18.49 -8.40 -50.61
N SER A 138 -19.23 -8.08 -51.68
CA SER A 138 -19.85 -6.77 -51.91
C SER A 138 -21.37 -6.88 -52.12
N GLU A 139 -22.16 -6.64 -51.07
CA GLU A 139 -23.63 -6.44 -51.11
C GLU A 139 -23.96 -5.42 -49.99
N ASP A 140 -24.07 -4.11 -50.24
CA ASP A 140 -25.19 -3.38 -50.87
C ASP A 140 -26.55 -3.57 -50.16
N GLU A 141 -27.06 -2.50 -49.56
CA GLU A 141 -28.46 -2.03 -49.60
C GLU A 141 -28.60 -0.72 -48.77
N GLU A 142 -28.92 0.35 -49.49
CA GLU A 142 -29.22 1.73 -49.09
C GLU A 142 -30.10 1.91 -47.83
N THR A 143 -29.89 3.01 -47.08
CA THR A 143 -30.98 3.82 -46.49
C THR A 143 -30.46 5.21 -46.07
N ASP A 144 -30.87 6.25 -46.80
CA ASP A 144 -30.76 7.65 -46.39
C ASP A 144 -31.61 7.97 -45.14
N GLY A 145 -31.11 8.84 -44.26
CA GLY A 145 -31.77 9.15 -42.98
C GLY A 145 -31.33 10.49 -42.36
N ASP A 146 -31.50 11.57 -43.13
CA ASP A 146 -31.25 12.96 -42.73
C ASP A 146 -32.25 13.47 -41.67
N SER A 147 -31.78 14.06 -40.58
CA SER A 147 -32.54 15.02 -39.75
C SER A 147 -31.65 15.84 -38.81
N ASP A 148 -31.45 17.10 -39.19
CA ASP A 148 -31.34 18.37 -38.45
C ASP A 148 -31.31 18.41 -36.88
N ASP A 149 -30.70 19.51 -36.39
CA ASP A 149 -30.90 20.33 -35.17
C ASP A 149 -31.97 19.88 -34.12
N ILE A 150 -31.91 20.16 -32.81
CA ILE A 150 -31.53 21.36 -32.02
C ILE A 150 -31.09 20.88 -30.59
N ASP A 151 -30.85 21.63 -29.50
CA ASP A 151 -31.08 23.04 -29.09
C ASP A 151 -30.05 23.47 -27.99
N GLU A 152 -30.10 24.71 -27.50
CA GLU A 152 -29.27 25.22 -26.38
C GLU A 152 -29.98 25.17 -24.99
N GLY A 153 -29.24 25.52 -23.92
CA GLY A 153 -29.76 25.78 -22.57
C GLY A 153 -28.70 25.55 -21.49
N ASP A 154 -28.05 26.59 -20.95
CA ASP A 154 -28.50 27.44 -19.81
C ASP A 154 -28.79 26.65 -18.53
N GLU A 155 -28.47 27.10 -17.32
CA GLU A 155 -27.59 28.12 -16.72
C GLU A 155 -27.82 27.93 -15.18
N ASP A 156 -27.18 28.72 -14.31
CA ASP A 156 -27.58 28.97 -12.91
C ASP A 156 -27.55 27.82 -11.85
N ASP A 157 -27.37 28.10 -10.54
CA ASP A 157 -26.59 29.12 -9.81
C ASP A 157 -26.57 28.77 -8.29
N VAL A 158 -25.71 29.43 -7.50
CA VAL A 158 -25.75 29.61 -6.01
C VAL A 158 -25.84 28.37 -5.07
N ASP A 159 -25.69 28.41 -3.74
CA ASP A 159 -25.38 29.48 -2.74
C ASP A 159 -24.59 28.93 -1.52
N GLU A 160 -24.13 29.81 -0.64
CA GLU A 160 -23.42 29.54 0.62
C GLU A 160 -24.30 29.09 1.81
N GLY A 161 -23.63 28.68 2.90
CA GLY A 161 -24.20 28.43 4.24
C GLY A 161 -23.24 27.56 5.06
N SER A 162 -22.28 28.07 5.84
CA SER A 162 -22.40 28.98 7.00
C SER A 162 -23.24 28.39 8.14
N ASP A 163 -22.57 27.87 9.18
CA ASP A 163 -22.94 28.16 10.58
C ASP A 163 -21.72 28.02 11.51
N GLU A 164 -21.71 28.81 12.58
CA GLU A 164 -20.61 28.96 13.53
C GLU A 164 -20.79 28.10 14.78
N GLY A 165 -19.71 27.52 15.29
CA GLY A 165 -19.69 26.68 16.50
C GLY A 165 -18.82 27.25 17.60
N SER A 166 -19.13 28.46 18.09
CA SER A 166 -18.38 29.07 19.19
C SER A 166 -18.67 28.39 20.54
N GLY A 167 -17.66 28.35 21.42
CA GLY A 167 -17.72 27.62 22.69
C GLY A 167 -16.46 27.79 23.54
N GLU A 168 -16.26 29.00 24.07
CA GLU A 168 -15.38 29.28 25.22
C GLU A 168 -15.82 28.40 26.44
N ASP A 169 -15.04 28.10 27.48
CA ASP A 169 -14.30 29.05 28.34
C ASP A 169 -13.57 28.32 29.52
N SER A 170 -12.77 29.07 30.29
CA SER A 170 -12.24 28.82 31.67
C SER A 170 -11.15 27.72 31.86
N ASN A 171 -9.95 28.04 32.39
CA ASN A 171 -9.54 28.33 33.80
C ASN A 171 -9.77 27.15 34.77
N GLU A 172 -8.93 26.81 35.78
CA GLU A 172 -7.88 27.56 36.52
C GLU A 172 -7.02 26.59 37.39
N GLY A 173 -5.87 27.03 37.95
CA GLY A 173 -5.14 26.38 39.07
C GLY A 173 -3.82 25.62 38.70
N HIS A 174 -2.61 25.90 39.21
CA HIS A 174 -2.11 26.16 40.60
C HIS A 174 -2.12 24.86 41.46
N ASP A 175 -1.05 24.36 42.08
CA ASP A 175 0.30 24.92 42.28
C ASP A 175 1.39 23.87 42.64
N GLU A 176 2.65 24.33 42.59
CA GLU A 176 3.93 23.93 43.26
C GLU A 176 4.16 22.55 43.98
N ASP A 177 5.36 22.02 43.69
CA ASP A 177 6.35 21.34 44.56
C ASP A 177 5.99 20.19 45.53
N THR A 178 6.77 19.10 45.45
CA THR A 178 7.62 18.58 46.57
C THR A 178 8.52 17.44 46.08
N ASP A 179 9.85 17.63 46.13
CA ASP A 179 10.82 16.54 46.08
C ASP A 179 10.72 15.65 47.33
N ARG A 180 10.77 14.31 47.16
CA ARG A 180 11.14 13.40 48.25
C ARG A 180 11.66 12.04 47.77
N ASP A 181 12.98 11.89 47.85
CA ASP A 181 13.61 10.57 47.91
C ASP A 181 13.27 9.90 49.27
N ASP A 182 12.78 8.66 49.24
CA ASP A 182 12.96 7.73 50.35
C ASP A 182 13.07 6.28 49.85
N ALA A 183 14.24 5.67 50.03
CA ALA A 183 14.53 4.32 49.59
C ALA A 183 14.29 3.32 50.72
N THR A 184 13.13 2.67 50.73
CA THR A 184 12.81 1.62 51.70
C THR A 184 12.90 0.22 51.11
N VAL A 185 14.00 -0.48 51.45
CA VAL A 185 14.17 -1.92 51.18
C VAL A 185 13.14 -2.69 52.01
N THR A 186 12.23 -3.40 51.34
CA THR A 186 11.31 -4.35 52.00
C THR A 186 11.31 -5.69 51.29
N ASP A 187 11.22 -6.75 52.09
CA ASP A 187 11.45 -8.14 51.69
C ASP A 187 10.19 -8.80 51.11
N GLY A 188 10.40 -9.68 50.13
CA GLY A 188 9.48 -10.72 49.65
C GLY A 188 7.97 -10.46 49.56
N ARG A 189 7.48 -9.75 48.52
CA ARG A 189 6.17 -10.07 47.91
C ARG A 189 6.06 -9.63 46.44
N VAL A 190 5.96 -10.60 45.52
CA VAL A 190 5.72 -10.31 44.10
C VAL A 190 4.25 -9.95 43.87
N HIS A 191 3.96 -8.66 43.75
CA HIS A 191 2.72 -8.17 43.14
C HIS A 191 2.96 -7.91 41.64
N PRO A 192 2.01 -8.26 40.75
CA PRO A 192 2.15 -7.96 39.33
C PRO A 192 2.07 -6.44 39.11
N LEU A 193 3.16 -5.85 38.65
CA LEU A 193 3.17 -4.46 38.19
C LEU A 193 2.32 -4.36 36.91
N ASN A 194 1.22 -3.63 36.99
CA ASN A 194 0.54 -3.09 35.82
C ASN A 194 1.48 -2.08 35.15
N VAL A 195 2.26 -2.55 34.19
CA VAL A 195 2.91 -1.67 33.21
C VAL A 195 1.80 -1.08 32.36
N ALA A 196 1.66 0.25 32.38
CA ALA A 196 0.75 0.96 31.49
C ALA A 196 1.12 0.63 30.03
N PRO A 197 0.14 0.45 29.13
CA PRO A 197 0.46 0.20 27.73
C PRO A 197 1.09 1.46 27.12
N GLU A 198 2.40 1.43 26.87
CA GLU A 198 2.97 2.24 25.78
C GLU A 198 2.14 2.01 24.52
N GLU A 199 1.94 3.06 23.74
CA GLU A 199 1.00 3.14 22.62
C GLU A 199 1.10 1.92 21.69
N CYS A 200 0.24 0.94 21.95
CA CYS A 200 0.15 -0.26 21.14
C CYS A 200 -0.34 0.15 19.75
N ALA A 201 0.53 -0.02 18.75
CA ALA A 201 0.21 0.05 17.34
C ALA A 201 -1.18 -0.55 17.10
N THR A 202 -2.06 0.24 16.46
CA THR A 202 -3.48 -0.07 16.32
C THR A 202 -3.67 -1.50 15.84
N PRO A 203 -4.50 -2.32 16.52
CA PRO A 203 -4.60 -3.73 16.20
C PRO A 203 -5.24 -3.88 14.82
N VAL A 204 -4.42 -4.20 13.83
CA VAL A 204 -4.82 -4.45 12.43
C VAL A 204 -5.85 -5.57 12.39
N SER A 205 -7.12 -5.16 12.39
CA SER A 205 -8.29 -6.02 12.21
C SER A 205 -8.40 -6.40 10.73
N SER A 206 -9.07 -7.52 10.45
CA SER A 206 -9.52 -7.88 9.09
C SER A 206 -10.42 -6.80 8.49
N LYS A 207 -11.13 -6.02 9.32
CA LYS A 207 -11.79 -4.78 8.88
C LYS A 207 -10.80 -3.65 8.61
N SER A 208 -9.77 -3.47 9.44
CA SER A 208 -8.72 -2.45 9.22
C SER A 208 -8.04 -2.65 7.87
N LEU A 209 -7.48 -3.84 7.61
CA LEU A 209 -6.88 -4.16 6.30
C LEU A 209 -7.80 -3.87 5.12
N ALA A 210 -9.12 -3.95 5.33
CA ALA A 210 -10.11 -3.66 4.32
C ALA A 210 -10.48 -2.17 4.21
N THR A 211 -10.46 -1.44 5.32
CA THR A 211 -10.67 0.02 5.41
C THR A 211 -9.44 0.81 4.95
N ASP A 212 -8.24 0.23 5.12
CA ASP A 212 -6.94 0.81 4.75
C ASP A 212 -6.66 0.67 3.23
N PHE A 213 -7.62 0.22 2.42
CA PHE A 213 -7.54 0.35 0.97
C PHE A 213 -7.81 1.79 0.56
N GLY A 214 -6.88 2.36 -0.22
CA GLY A 214 -6.97 3.75 -0.66
C GLY A 214 -8.29 4.06 -1.37
N THR A 215 -8.72 5.33 -1.30
CA THR A 215 -10.06 5.86 -1.62
C THR A 215 -10.64 5.51 -3.01
N HIS A 216 -9.83 4.92 -3.90
CA HIS A 216 -10.19 4.52 -5.26
C HIS A 216 -10.17 2.99 -5.47
N CYS A 217 -10.06 2.20 -4.41
CA CYS A 217 -10.02 0.73 -4.44
C CYS A 217 -11.15 0.11 -3.62
N THR A 218 -11.77 -0.93 -4.16
CA THR A 218 -12.86 -1.67 -3.50
C THR A 218 -12.48 -3.14 -3.34
N ILE A 219 -12.95 -3.75 -2.24
CA ILE A 219 -12.71 -5.16 -1.97
C ILE A 219 -13.95 -5.94 -2.37
N ALA A 220 -13.76 -6.89 -3.27
CA ALA A 220 -14.78 -7.83 -3.69
C ALA A 220 -14.81 -9.05 -2.75
N GLU A 221 -16.01 -9.61 -2.58
CA GLU A 221 -16.17 -10.94 -2.00
C GLU A 221 -15.40 -12.02 -2.80
N PRO A 222 -15.06 -13.16 -2.18
CA PRO A 222 -14.29 -14.22 -2.84
C PRO A 222 -14.92 -14.62 -4.17
N ARG A 223 -14.09 -14.84 -5.21
CA ARG A 223 -14.64 -15.26 -6.51
C ARG A 223 -15.39 -16.58 -6.35
N PRO A 224 -16.59 -16.73 -6.97
CA PRO A 224 -17.23 -18.03 -7.06
C PRO A 224 -16.28 -18.97 -7.82
N ARG A 225 -15.73 -19.96 -7.12
CA ARG A 225 -14.88 -20.98 -7.74
C ARG A 225 -15.74 -21.79 -8.70
N LEU A 226 -15.56 -21.54 -10.00
CA LEU A 226 -16.07 -22.43 -11.03
C LEU A 226 -15.55 -23.83 -10.73
N ARG A 227 -16.45 -24.72 -10.29
CA ARG A 227 -16.15 -26.14 -10.19
C ARG A 227 -15.95 -26.64 -11.61
N ALA A 228 -14.74 -27.07 -11.94
CA ALA A 228 -14.54 -27.92 -13.11
C ALA A 228 -15.47 -29.13 -12.97
N MET A 229 -16.28 -29.37 -14.00
CA MET A 229 -17.09 -30.58 -14.16
C MET A 229 -16.25 -31.70 -14.77
#